data_AF-A0A1M6HDF7-F1
#
_entry.id   AF-A0A1M6HDF7-F1
#
_cell.length_a   1.000
_cell.length_b   1.000
_cell.length_c   1.000
_cell.angle_alpha   90.00
_cell.angle_beta   90.00
_cell.angle_gamma   90.00
#
_symmetry.space_group_name_H-M   'P 1'
#
loop_
_entity.id
_entity.type
_entity.pdbx_description
1 polymer ?
#
loop_
_entity_poly.entity_id
_entity_poly.type
_entity_poly.pdbx_seq_one_letter_code
_entity_poly.pdbx_strand_id
1 'polypeptide(L)'
;MENQPVYKQDADYARQQDELALYRDSNRINGACAQAIEQAIKDSNYALYRYDLDSAAQKVIAEYGAERVAWVLAATLQNLEHDGRFSRYNKDWGKGFSIPKERSIYYTINTHPTVLDGFIDVARKEFAALEKSAPKAEKKTSVLNRLEEGKKAAVQETSNRKALRNATADGRCNNGLYRRRNQSHVCL
;
A
#
# COMPACT_ATOMS: atom_id res chain seq x y z
N MET A 1 8.77 19.58 8.00
CA MET A 1 8.12 19.78 6.69
C MET A 1 7.13 18.65 6.52
N GLU A 2 5.93 18.94 6.01
CA GLU A 2 4.91 17.92 5.76
C GLU A 2 5.43 16.96 4.67
N ASN A 3 5.56 15.68 5.00
CA ASN A 3 6.06 14.67 4.05
C ASN A 3 5.00 14.47 2.95
N GLN A 4 5.16 15.19 1.83
CA GLN A 4 4.25 15.03 0.69
C GLN A 4 4.48 13.65 0.06
N PRO A 5 3.41 12.93 -0.34
CA PRO A 5 3.55 11.61 -0.94
C PRO A 5 4.19 11.68 -2.33
N VAL A 6 4.81 10.57 -2.74
CA VAL A 6 5.37 10.41 -4.09
C VAL A 6 4.25 10.11 -5.08
N TYR A 7 4.21 10.83 -6.20
CA TYR A 7 3.29 10.53 -7.29
C TYR A 7 3.87 9.39 -8.13
N LYS A 8 3.19 8.24 -8.16
CA LYS A 8 3.71 6.98 -8.73
C LYS A 8 3.30 6.73 -10.19
N GLN A 9 2.28 7.43 -10.67
CA GLN A 9 1.75 7.26 -12.03
C GLN A 9 2.59 8.06 -13.04
N ASP A 10 2.46 7.68 -14.31
CA ASP A 10 3.13 8.36 -15.41
C ASP A 10 2.47 9.71 -15.76
N ALA A 11 3.13 10.45 -16.66
CA ALA A 11 2.66 11.77 -17.08
C ALA A 11 1.36 11.73 -17.90
N ASP A 12 1.08 10.63 -18.61
CA ASP A 12 -0.10 10.51 -19.45
C ASP A 12 -1.35 10.24 -18.62
N TYR A 13 -1.23 9.40 -17.61
CA TYR A 13 -2.24 9.21 -16.58
C TYR A 13 -2.55 10.54 -15.88
N ALA A 14 -1.52 11.28 -15.46
CA ALA A 14 -1.70 12.58 -14.81
C ALA A 14 -2.41 13.60 -15.71
N ARG A 15 -2.18 13.55 -17.03
CA ARG A 15 -2.93 14.39 -17.99
C ARG A 15 -4.38 13.96 -18.13
N GLN A 16 -4.64 12.65 -18.20
CA GLN A 16 -5.99 12.11 -18.35
C GLN A 16 -6.87 12.38 -17.12
N GLN A 17 -6.28 12.38 -15.93
CA GLN A 17 -6.98 12.63 -14.66
C GLN A 17 -6.94 14.10 -14.21
N ASP A 18 -6.37 15.00 -15.00
CA ASP A 18 -6.16 16.42 -14.64
C ASP A 18 -5.32 16.63 -13.36
N GLU A 19 -4.42 15.69 -13.06
CA GLU A 19 -3.53 15.68 -11.88
C GLU A 19 -2.11 16.17 -12.23
N LEU A 20 -1.95 16.84 -13.37
CA LEU A 20 -0.62 17.21 -13.90
C LEU A 20 0.16 18.15 -12.96
N ALA A 21 -0.54 18.99 -12.19
CA ALA A 21 0.07 19.83 -11.17
C ALA A 21 0.74 19.00 -10.07
N LEU A 22 0.04 17.99 -9.54
CA LEU A 22 0.56 17.08 -8.52
C LEU A 22 1.77 16.30 -9.01
N TYR A 23 1.71 15.82 -10.26
CA TYR A 23 2.84 15.16 -10.91
C TYR A 23 4.08 16.05 -10.99
N ARG A 24 3.90 17.31 -11.40
CA ARG A 24 5.01 18.28 -11.52
C ARG A 24 5.59 18.65 -10.17
N ASP A 25 4.74 18.90 -9.17
CA ASP A 25 5.18 19.21 -7.82
C ASP A 25 5.93 18.04 -7.20
N SER A 26 5.43 16.80 -7.34
CA SER A 26 6.11 15.62 -6.82
C SER A 26 7.47 15.41 -7.47
N ASN A 27 7.58 15.61 -8.79
CA ASN A 27 8.87 15.56 -9.49
C ASN A 27 9.83 16.67 -9.08
N ARG A 28 9.34 17.89 -8.81
CA ARG A 28 10.18 18.98 -8.29
C ARG A 28 10.78 18.59 -6.95
N ILE A 29 9.98 18.01 -6.06
CA ILE A 29 10.44 17.56 -4.74
C ILE A 29 11.38 16.35 -4.87
N ASN A 30 11.16 15.45 -5.83
CA ASN A 30 12.12 14.38 -6.13
C ASN A 30 13.49 14.95 -6.55
N GLY A 31 13.49 15.99 -7.39
CA GLY A 31 14.72 16.71 -7.75
C GLY A 31 15.40 17.35 -6.54
N ALA A 32 14.64 18.01 -5.67
CA ALA A 32 15.17 18.57 -4.41
C ALA A 32 15.74 17.48 -3.48
N CYS A 33 15.07 16.34 -3.39
CA CYS A 33 15.53 15.18 -2.61
C CYS A 33 16.84 14.62 -3.18
N ALA A 34 16.95 14.47 -4.51
CA ALA A 34 18.18 14.04 -5.16
C ALA A 34 19.36 14.98 -4.84
N GLN A 35 19.13 16.30 -4.97
CA GLN A 35 20.13 17.32 -4.63
C GLN A 35 20.50 17.29 -3.14
N ALA A 36 19.53 17.06 -2.26
CA ALA A 36 19.78 16.92 -0.83
C ALA A 36 20.64 15.69 -0.51
N ILE A 37 20.44 14.57 -1.22
CA ILE A 37 21.30 13.38 -1.11
C ILE A 37 22.72 13.69 -1.56
N GLU A 38 22.89 14.32 -2.73
CA GLU A 38 24.21 14.73 -3.23
C GLU A 38 24.94 15.62 -2.23
N GLN A 39 24.24 16.62 -1.69
CA GLN A 39 24.79 17.55 -0.72
C GLN A 39 25.10 16.85 0.61
N ALA A 40 24.22 15.97 1.11
CA ALA A 40 24.45 15.24 2.35
C ALA A 40 25.67 14.31 2.24
N ILE A 41 25.85 13.62 1.12
CA ILE A 41 27.05 12.79 0.88
C ILE A 41 28.29 13.68 0.82
N LYS A 42 28.23 14.81 0.12
CA LYS A 42 29.35 15.75 0.02
C LYS A 42 29.76 16.32 1.38
N ASP A 43 28.79 16.71 2.20
CA ASP A 43 29.00 17.26 3.54
C ASP A 43 29.49 16.20 4.54
N SER A 44 29.15 14.93 4.32
CA SER A 44 29.59 13.82 5.16
C SER A 44 31.08 13.46 5.01
N ASN A 45 31.76 14.05 4.03
CA ASN A 45 33.17 13.77 3.74
C ASN A 45 34.09 14.53 4.71
N TYR A 46 34.60 13.83 5.73
CA TYR A 46 35.41 14.44 6.79
C TYR A 46 36.92 14.23 6.62
N ALA A 47 37.34 13.33 5.72
CA ALA A 47 38.74 13.10 5.38
C ALA A 47 38.84 12.43 4.00
N LEU A 48 40.03 12.36 3.41
CA LEU A 48 40.22 11.79 2.07
C LEU A 48 39.55 10.40 1.94
N TYR A 49 38.48 10.34 1.14
CA TYR A 49 37.63 9.17 0.89
C TYR A 49 36.94 8.56 2.13
N ARG A 50 36.70 9.36 3.17
CA ARG A 50 35.98 8.92 4.38
C ARG A 50 34.69 9.69 4.54
N TYR A 51 33.58 8.95 4.54
CA TYR A 51 32.23 9.48 4.57
C TYR A 51 31.47 8.95 5.78
N ASP A 52 30.70 9.83 6.44
CA ASP A 52 29.70 9.43 7.43
C ASP A 52 28.33 9.27 6.75
N LEU A 53 28.16 8.14 6.06
CA LEU A 53 26.95 7.87 5.27
C LEU A 53 25.72 7.57 6.14
N ASP A 54 25.92 7.05 7.36
CA ASP A 54 24.84 6.79 8.33
C ASP A 54 24.16 8.10 8.74
N SER A 55 24.94 9.09 9.19
CA SER A 55 24.40 10.42 9.53
C SER A 55 23.80 11.11 8.31
N ALA A 56 24.43 10.99 7.14
CA ALA A 56 23.92 11.56 5.90
C ALA A 56 22.55 10.98 5.51
N ALA A 57 22.40 9.64 5.56
CA ALA A 57 21.16 8.96 5.23
C ALA A 57 20.06 9.34 6.22
N GLN A 58 20.34 9.31 7.53
CA GLN A 58 19.38 9.67 8.57
C GLN A 58 18.87 11.11 8.40
N LYS A 59 19.76 12.06 8.08
CA LYS A 59 19.40 13.46 7.83
C LYS A 59 18.41 13.60 6.67
N VAL A 60 18.70 12.99 5.53
CA VAL A 60 17.82 13.09 4.34
C VAL A 60 16.50 12.35 4.58
N ILE A 61 16.53 11.18 5.20
CA ILE A 61 15.33 10.40 5.51
C ILE A 61 14.43 11.17 6.49
N ALA A 62 14.99 11.87 7.46
CA ALA A 62 14.23 12.71 8.37
C ALA A 62 13.58 13.91 7.66
N GLU A 63 14.22 14.47 6.63
CA GLU A 63 13.72 15.64 5.90
C GLU A 63 12.65 15.29 4.85
N TYR A 64 12.91 14.26 4.02
CA TYR A 64 12.08 13.91 2.86
C TYR A 64 11.22 12.65 3.06
N GLY A 65 11.45 11.90 4.14
CA GLY A 65 10.76 10.63 4.40
C GLY A 65 11.36 9.45 3.65
N ALA A 66 11.28 8.26 4.26
CA ALA A 66 11.84 7.02 3.73
C ALA A 66 11.27 6.65 2.34
N GLU A 67 9.97 6.85 2.11
CA GLU A 67 9.32 6.50 0.84
C GLU A 67 9.93 7.27 -0.34
N ARG A 68 10.11 8.59 -0.18
CA ARG A 68 10.64 9.45 -1.25
C ARG A 68 12.11 9.19 -1.52
N VAL A 69 12.90 9.04 -0.45
CA VAL A 69 14.33 8.71 -0.59
C VAL A 69 14.48 7.36 -1.30
N ALA A 70 13.71 6.34 -0.90
CA ALA A 70 13.71 5.04 -1.58
C ALA A 70 13.35 5.15 -3.07
N TRP A 71 12.33 5.96 -3.40
CA TRP A 71 11.93 6.18 -4.79
C TRP A 71 13.03 6.83 -5.64
N VAL A 72 13.67 7.88 -5.15
CA VAL A 72 14.75 8.59 -5.87
C VAL A 72 15.99 7.70 -6.05
N LEU A 73 16.37 6.94 -5.02
CA LEU A 73 17.48 5.99 -5.10
C LEU A 73 17.18 4.87 -6.11
N ALA A 74 15.97 4.31 -6.09
CA ALA A 74 15.56 3.29 -7.04
C ALA A 74 15.53 3.83 -8.48
N ALA A 75 15.02 5.04 -8.70
CA ALA A 75 15.04 5.69 -10.01
C ALA A 75 16.46 5.86 -10.55
N THR A 76 17.38 6.30 -9.69
CA THR A 76 18.79 6.46 -10.02
C THR A 76 19.41 5.12 -10.42
N LEU A 77 19.17 4.05 -9.66
CA LEU A 77 19.67 2.70 -9.98
C LEU A 77 19.13 2.17 -11.30
N GLN A 78 17.86 2.42 -11.63
CA GLN A 78 17.27 2.00 -12.90
C GLN A 78 17.87 2.79 -14.08
N ASN A 79 18.12 4.09 -13.90
CA ASN A 79 18.75 4.91 -14.94
C ASN A 79 20.23 4.55 -15.15
N LEU A 80 20.91 4.10 -14.08
CA LEU A 80 22.31 3.68 -14.10
C LEU A 80 22.48 2.16 -14.12
N GLU A 81 21.48 1.39 -14.59
CA GLU A 81 21.51 -0.08 -14.57
C GLU A 81 22.74 -0.64 -15.32
N HIS A 82 23.18 0.06 -16.37
CA HIS A 82 24.33 -0.29 -17.19
C HIS A 82 25.69 -0.10 -16.48
N ASP A 83 25.75 0.68 -15.40
CA ASP A 83 27.00 0.99 -14.69
C ASP A 83 27.45 -0.19 -13.81
N GLY A 84 28.60 -0.77 -14.12
CA GLY A 84 29.14 -1.95 -13.41
C GLY A 84 29.59 -1.70 -11.96
N ARG A 85 29.63 -0.45 -11.49
CA ARG A 85 30.13 -0.09 -10.15
C ARG A 85 29.10 -0.27 -9.03
N PHE A 86 27.82 -0.32 -9.36
CA PHE A 86 26.76 -0.60 -8.38
C PHE A 86 26.66 -2.10 -8.09
N SER A 87 26.44 -2.43 -6.82
CA SER A 87 26.27 -3.83 -6.42
C SER A 87 25.05 -4.46 -7.08
N ARG A 88 25.14 -5.75 -7.39
CA ARG A 88 24.01 -6.49 -7.98
C ARG A 88 22.77 -6.45 -7.07
N TYR A 89 23.00 -6.52 -5.76
CA TYR A 89 21.94 -6.49 -4.76
C TYR A 89 21.19 -5.16 -4.75
N ASN A 90 21.89 -4.03 -4.89
CA ASN A 90 21.24 -2.71 -4.98
C ASN A 90 20.46 -2.58 -6.29
N LYS A 91 21.03 -3.01 -7.42
CA LYS A 91 20.30 -3.01 -8.70
C LYS A 91 19.01 -3.83 -8.64
N ASP A 92 19.08 -5.05 -8.11
CA ASP A 92 17.92 -5.93 -8.00
C ASP A 92 16.86 -5.36 -7.04
N TRP A 93 17.27 -4.68 -5.96
CA TRP A 93 16.35 -3.92 -5.11
C TRP A 93 15.67 -2.77 -5.86
N GLY A 94 16.42 -1.97 -6.63
CA GLY A 94 15.88 -0.86 -7.41
C GLY A 94 14.84 -1.30 -8.45
N LYS A 95 14.98 -2.51 -9.01
CA LYS A 95 14.00 -3.11 -9.95
C LYS A 95 12.65 -3.42 -9.32
N GLY A 96 12.56 -3.49 -8.00
CA GLY A 96 11.29 -3.69 -7.30
C GLY A 96 10.32 -2.51 -7.42
N PHE A 97 10.79 -1.35 -7.89
CA PHE A 97 9.98 -0.15 -8.03
C PHE A 97 9.48 0.01 -9.47
N SER A 98 8.19 0.26 -9.64
CA SER A 98 7.60 0.58 -10.94
C SER A 98 7.72 2.09 -11.20
N ILE A 99 8.86 2.53 -11.75
CA ILE A 99 9.17 3.95 -11.96
C ILE A 99 9.03 4.30 -13.45
N PRO A 100 8.20 5.29 -13.81
CA PRO A 100 8.10 5.77 -15.20
C PRO A 100 9.43 6.37 -15.69
N LYS A 101 9.84 6.01 -16.91
CA LYS A 101 11.15 6.40 -17.46
C LYS A 101 11.22 7.85 -17.93
N GLU A 102 10.11 8.50 -18.30
CA GLU A 102 10.18 9.78 -19.04
C GLU A 102 10.80 10.92 -18.22
N ARG A 103 10.63 10.91 -16.89
CA ARG A 103 11.07 12.01 -16.02
C ARG A 103 12.04 11.58 -14.94
N SER A 104 12.34 10.29 -14.79
CA SER A 104 13.28 9.82 -13.78
C SER A 104 14.70 10.36 -13.98
N ILE A 105 15.08 10.68 -15.23
CA ILE A 105 16.39 11.25 -15.55
C ILE A 105 16.66 12.60 -14.88
N TYR A 106 15.61 13.39 -14.57
CA TYR A 106 15.76 14.74 -14.02
C TYR A 106 16.12 14.76 -12.53
N TYR A 107 15.94 13.65 -11.84
CA TYR A 107 16.28 13.50 -10.42
C TYR A 107 17.23 12.30 -10.22
N THR A 108 18.03 11.99 -11.25
CA THR A 108 19.13 11.03 -11.14
C THR A 108 20.27 11.66 -10.36
N ILE A 109 20.70 11.01 -9.29
CA ILE A 109 21.77 11.50 -8.41
C ILE A 109 23.11 11.44 -9.15
N ASN A 110 23.80 12.57 -9.21
CA ASN A 110 25.10 12.72 -9.83
C ASN A 110 26.21 12.76 -8.77
N THR A 111 26.57 11.59 -8.25
CA THR A 111 27.67 11.40 -7.29
C THR A 111 28.55 10.23 -7.74
N HIS A 112 29.78 10.14 -7.22
CA HIS A 112 30.66 9.01 -7.51
C HIS A 112 29.96 7.66 -7.19
N PRO A 113 29.78 6.75 -8.17
CA PRO A 113 28.91 5.58 -8.01
C PRO A 113 29.25 4.66 -6.84
N THR A 114 30.53 4.48 -6.52
CA THR A 114 30.93 3.66 -5.35
C THR A 114 30.48 4.26 -4.02
N VAL A 115 30.46 5.60 -3.90
CA VAL A 115 30.00 6.26 -2.67
C VAL A 115 28.48 6.21 -2.60
N LEU A 116 27.82 6.40 -3.75
CA LEU A 116 26.37 6.29 -3.83
C LEU A 116 25.87 4.86 -3.55
N ASP A 117 26.58 3.83 -4.03
CA ASP A 117 26.26 2.43 -3.74
C ASP A 117 26.34 2.15 -2.23
N GLY A 118 27.40 2.63 -1.57
CA GLY A 118 27.52 2.54 -0.11
C GLY A 118 26.43 3.32 0.63
N PHE A 119 26.02 4.49 0.11
CA PHE A 119 24.91 5.25 0.69
C PHE A 119 23.58 4.50 0.57
N ILE A 120 23.34 3.83 -0.55
CA ILE A 120 22.14 3.00 -0.77
C ILE A 120 22.11 1.84 0.24
N ASP A 121 23.23 1.18 0.49
CA ASP A 121 23.30 0.10 1.49
C ASP A 121 22.88 0.58 2.88
N VAL A 122 23.38 1.75 3.29
CA VAL A 122 23.04 2.38 4.57
C VAL A 122 21.57 2.79 4.62
N ALA A 123 21.08 3.51 3.60
CA ALA A 123 19.70 3.94 3.53
C ALA A 123 18.71 2.77 3.61
N ARG A 124 19.04 1.64 2.96
CA ARG A 124 18.22 0.42 3.02
C ARG A 124 18.17 -0.21 4.41
N LYS A 125 19.27 -0.16 5.18
CA LYS A 125 19.27 -0.59 6.59
C LYS A 125 18.37 0.29 7.43
N GLU A 126 18.42 1.60 7.22
CA GLU A 126 17.57 2.57 7.90
C GLU A 126 16.08 2.35 7.57
N PHE A 127 15.73 2.11 6.30
CA PHE A 127 14.36 1.76 5.92
C PHE A 127 13.86 0.51 6.66
N ALA A 128 14.67 -0.54 6.70
CA ALA A 128 14.32 -1.77 7.40
C ALA A 128 14.21 -1.58 8.93
N ALA A 129 14.98 -0.65 9.51
CA ALA A 129 14.88 -0.29 10.92
C ALA A 129 13.57 0.47 11.22
N LEU A 130 13.20 1.43 10.36
CA LEU A 130 11.94 2.17 10.45
C LEU A 130 10.71 1.26 10.29
N GLU A 131 10.76 0.28 9.40
CA GLU A 131 9.67 -0.70 9.25
C GLU A 131 9.49 -1.58 10.50
N LYS A 132 10.58 -1.88 11.22
CA LYS A 132 10.53 -2.68 12.46
C LYS A 132 10.06 -1.87 13.67
N SER A 133 10.40 -0.59 13.72
CA SER A 133 10.05 0.31 14.83
C SER A 133 8.67 0.95 14.68
N ALA A 134 8.12 0.98 13.47
CA ALA A 134 6.73 1.37 13.27
C ALA A 134 5.80 0.45 14.09
N PRO A 135 4.95 1.00 14.99
CA PRO A 135 3.97 0.18 15.68
C PRO A 135 3.12 -0.49 14.59
N LYS A 136 3.07 -1.83 14.60
CA LYS A 136 2.20 -2.59 13.71
C LYS A 136 0.78 -2.05 13.89
N ALA A 137 0.34 -1.19 12.97
CA ALA A 137 -1.06 -0.84 12.86
C ALA A 137 -1.80 -2.17 12.79
N GLU A 138 -2.60 -2.42 13.83
CA GLU A 138 -3.31 -3.68 14.02
C GLU A 138 -3.99 -4.04 12.72
N LYS A 139 -3.63 -5.21 12.17
CA LYS A 139 -4.31 -5.80 11.03
C LYS A 139 -5.80 -5.75 11.34
N LYS A 140 -6.61 -5.14 10.45
CA LYS A 140 -8.08 -5.08 10.51
C LYS A 140 -8.72 -6.49 10.37
N THR A 141 -8.29 -7.47 11.16
CA THR A 141 -8.91 -8.80 11.28
C THR A 141 -10.29 -8.73 11.92
N SER A 142 -10.60 -7.65 12.66
CA SER A 142 -11.91 -7.49 13.31
C SER A 142 -13.09 -7.33 12.34
N VAL A 143 -12.89 -6.71 11.16
CA VAL A 143 -14.00 -6.49 10.21
C VAL A 143 -14.28 -7.74 9.39
N LEU A 144 -13.24 -8.46 8.93
CA LEU A 144 -13.41 -9.71 8.20
C LEU A 144 -14.03 -10.80 9.08
N ASN A 145 -13.58 -10.94 10.33
CA ASN A 145 -14.17 -11.91 11.26
C ASN A 145 -15.64 -11.59 11.57
N ARG A 146 -16.00 -10.30 11.77
CA ARG A 146 -17.40 -9.88 11.96
C ARG A 146 -18.29 -10.13 10.73
N LEU A 147 -17.74 -9.97 9.52
CA LEU A 147 -18.48 -10.25 8.28
C LEU A 147 -18.67 -11.76 8.07
N GLU A 148 -17.70 -12.59 8.46
CA GLU A 148 -17.83 -14.04 8.42
C GLU A 148 -18.83 -14.57 9.47
N GLU A 149 -18.82 -14.02 10.68
CA GLU A 149 -19.80 -14.32 11.73
C GLU A 149 -21.22 -13.91 11.31
N GLY A 150 -21.37 -12.71 10.73
CA GLY A 150 -22.66 -12.24 10.21
C GLY A 150 -23.19 -13.08 9.04
N LYS A 151 -22.30 -13.56 8.15
CA LYS A 151 -22.67 -14.49 7.07
C LYS A 151 -23.11 -15.86 7.62
N LYS A 152 -22.43 -16.40 8.64
CA LYS A 152 -22.82 -17.68 9.26
C LYS A 152 -24.17 -17.58 9.97
N ALA A 153 -24.45 -16.47 10.66
CA ALA A 153 -25.75 -16.23 11.30
C ALA A 153 -26.91 -16.15 10.28
N ALA A 154 -26.71 -15.46 9.15
CA ALA A 154 -27.72 -15.36 8.09
C ALA A 154 -28.04 -16.72 7.42
N VAL A 155 -27.03 -17.58 7.25
CA VAL A 155 -27.21 -18.94 6.69
C VAL A 155 -27.94 -19.87 7.67
N GLN A 156 -27.70 -19.71 8.98
CA GLN A 156 -28.40 -20.46 10.02
C GLN A 156 -29.89 -20.06 10.10
N GLU A 157 -30.19 -18.76 10.06
CA GLU A 157 -31.56 -18.27 10.17
C GLU A 157 -32.42 -18.60 8.94
N THR A 158 -31.82 -18.55 7.75
CA THR A 158 -32.50 -18.97 6.51
C THR A 158 -32.79 -20.47 6.49
N SER A 159 -31.86 -21.31 6.98
CA SER A 159 -32.09 -22.76 7.14
C SER A 159 -33.19 -23.05 8.16
N ASN A 160 -33.22 -22.33 9.29
CA ASN A 160 -34.21 -22.53 10.35
C ASN A 160 -35.62 -22.08 9.93
N ARG A 161 -35.75 -20.95 9.20
CA ARG A 161 -37.04 -20.54 8.60
C ARG A 161 -37.55 -21.54 7.57
N LYS A 162 -36.67 -22.17 6.80
CA LYS A 162 -37.05 -23.18 5.80
C LYS A 162 -37.54 -24.46 6.49
N ALA A 163 -36.89 -24.86 7.59
CA ALA A 163 -37.34 -25.97 8.44
C ALA A 163 -38.71 -25.68 9.09
N LEU A 164 -38.94 -24.45 9.58
CA LEU A 164 -40.21 -24.07 10.20
C LEU A 164 -41.37 -24.08 9.18
N ARG A 165 -41.13 -23.61 7.95
CA ARG A 165 -42.11 -23.67 6.84
C ARG A 165 -42.45 -25.09 6.44
N ASN A 166 -41.49 -26.02 6.46
CA ASN A 166 -41.74 -27.43 6.15
C ASN A 166 -42.49 -28.14 7.29
N ALA A 167 -42.28 -27.75 8.55
CA ALA A 167 -43.03 -28.29 9.69
C ALA A 167 -44.50 -27.82 9.72
N THR A 168 -44.81 -26.63 9.19
CA THR A 168 -46.20 -26.17 9.03
C THR A 168 -46.92 -26.85 7.86
N ALA A 169 -46.20 -27.49 6.93
CA ALA A 169 -46.78 -28.23 5.82
C ALA A 169 -47.21 -29.66 6.17
N ASP A 170 -46.67 -30.25 7.25
CA ASP A 170 -46.98 -31.63 7.71
C ASP A 170 -47.89 -31.69 8.97
N GLY A 171 -48.54 -30.57 9.32
CA GLY A 171 -49.45 -30.45 10.46
C GLY A 171 -50.93 -30.70 10.15
N ARG A 172 -51.31 -31.95 9.84
CA ARG A 172 -52.66 -32.56 10.02
C ARG A 172 -53.88 -31.81 9.47
N CYS A 173 -54.29 -32.21 8.26
CA CYS A 173 -55.66 -32.69 8.09
C CYS A 173 -55.80 -34.02 8.86
N ASN A 174 -56.59 -34.06 9.93
CA ASN A 174 -57.38 -35.26 10.18
C ASN A 174 -58.70 -34.90 10.86
N ASN A 175 -59.74 -35.29 10.15
CA ASN A 175 -61.14 -35.00 10.36
C ASN A 175 -61.74 -36.14 11.20
N GLY A 176 -62.77 -35.84 11.98
CA GLY A 176 -63.77 -36.82 12.37
C GLY A 176 -64.34 -36.57 13.76
N LEU A 177 -65.66 -36.63 13.98
CA LEU A 177 -66.81 -37.05 13.19
C LEU A 177 -68.03 -36.66 14.05
N TYR A 178 -69.11 -36.10 13.50
CA TYR A 178 -70.46 -36.69 13.67
C TYR A 178 -71.58 -35.96 12.90
N ARG A 179 -72.26 -36.77 12.06
CA ARG A 179 -73.70 -36.84 11.72
C ARG A 179 -74.49 -35.63 11.20
N ARG A 180 -74.81 -35.74 9.89
CA ARG A 180 -76.14 -35.96 9.26
C ARG A 180 -77.38 -35.12 9.67
N ARG A 181 -78.01 -34.68 8.57
CA ARG A 181 -79.46 -34.48 8.25
C ARG A 181 -80.06 -33.09 8.43
N ASN A 182 -80.36 -32.50 7.28
CA ASN A 182 -81.64 -32.00 6.79
C ASN A 182 -82.54 -31.13 7.70
N GLN A 183 -83.08 -30.12 7.01
CA GLN A 183 -84.39 -29.51 7.16
C GLN A 183 -84.53 -28.25 8.06
N SER A 184 -84.59 -27.12 7.34
CA SER A 184 -85.72 -26.18 7.26
C SER A 184 -86.03 -25.17 8.38
N HIS A 185 -86.41 -23.97 7.88
CA HIS A 185 -87.19 -22.86 8.49
C HIS A 185 -86.41 -21.91 9.42
N VAL A 186 -86.27 -20.62 9.11
CA VAL A 186 -87.24 -19.50 8.94
C VAL A 186 -87.76 -18.96 10.29
N CYS A 187 -87.67 -17.62 10.42
CA CYS A 187 -88.31 -16.72 11.41
C CYS A 187 -87.78 -16.82 12.85
N LEU A 188 -87.62 -15.74 13.63
CA LEU A 188 -87.97 -14.32 13.51
C LEU A 188 -86.99 -13.54 14.42
#